data_AF-W7SX39-F1
#
_entry.id   AF-W7SX39-F1
#
_cell.length_a   1.000
_cell.length_b   1.000
_cell.length_c   1.000
_cell.angle_alpha   90.00
_cell.angle_beta   90.00
_cell.angle_gamma   90.00
#
_symmetry.space_group_name_H-M   'P 1'
#
loop_
_entity.id
_entity.type
_entity.pdbx_description
1 polymer ?
#
loop_
_entity_poly.entity_id
_entity_poly.type
_entity_poly.pdbx_seq_one_letter_code
_entity_poly.pdbx_strand_id
1 'polypeptide(L)'
;MHTGPHFDCAGDNASGVAVLCEVARVLVETGKTLARPVLFAVLDAEEHGALGSRHHARQLAGEGWRPEVLNVDMAGKFNGTVAVELGPDTRPIIDALDRAGRLLRIPLAAGQVASDNRQYAGVGMPAAGIGLGAAHYHSPLDSLDRIDPEAVRKAGRLLLVTIAHLAARTSRAGNDNENIGKE
;
A
#
# COMPACT_ATOMS: atom_id res chain seq x y z
N MET A 1 -33.01 -8.76 -2.79
CA MET A 1 -32.11 -8.42 -3.91
C MET A 1 -32.00 -6.91 -3.95
N HIS A 2 -30.81 -6.36 -3.77
CA HIS A 2 -30.60 -4.90 -3.79
C HIS A 2 -30.60 -4.45 -5.25
N THR A 3 -31.59 -3.66 -5.67
CA THR A 3 -31.79 -3.18 -7.05
C THR A 3 -31.20 -1.79 -7.25
N GLY A 4 -30.09 -1.50 -6.59
CA GLY A 4 -29.36 -0.24 -6.76
C GLY A 4 -28.54 -0.26 -8.06
N PRO A 5 -28.09 0.92 -8.54
CA PRO A 5 -27.15 0.97 -9.64
C PRO A 5 -25.87 0.21 -9.27
N HIS A 6 -25.44 -0.69 -10.13
CA HIS A 6 -24.14 -1.35 -10.03
C HIS A 6 -23.07 -0.41 -10.62
N PHE A 7 -21.98 -0.22 -9.88
CA PHE A 7 -20.83 0.53 -10.33
C PHE A 7 -19.65 -0.42 -10.49
N ASP A 8 -18.91 -0.29 -11.60
CA ASP A 8 -17.78 -1.17 -11.92
C ASP A 8 -16.59 -0.92 -10.99
N CYS A 9 -16.45 0.31 -10.46
CA CYS A 9 -15.42 0.66 -9.47
C CYS A 9 -14.01 0.30 -9.97
N ALA A 10 -13.78 0.50 -11.27
CA ALA A 10 -12.58 0.04 -11.94
C ALA A 10 -11.32 0.74 -11.40
N GLY A 11 -11.39 2.06 -11.20
CA GLY A 11 -10.31 2.87 -10.66
C GLY A 11 -10.27 2.81 -9.14
N ASP A 12 -11.43 2.80 -8.50
CA ASP A 12 -11.62 2.88 -7.05
C ASP A 12 -12.45 1.68 -6.54
N ASN A 13 -11.85 0.56 -6.15
CA ASN A 13 -10.41 0.30 -6.18
C ASN A 13 -10.06 -1.07 -6.80
N ALA A 14 -10.80 -1.51 -7.81
CA ALA A 14 -10.45 -2.74 -8.55
C ALA A 14 -9.02 -2.66 -9.15
N SER A 15 -8.58 -1.47 -9.57
CA SER A 15 -7.24 -1.22 -10.06
C SER A 15 -6.15 -1.50 -9.01
N GLY A 16 -6.35 -1.07 -7.75
CA GLY A 16 -5.43 -1.36 -6.65
C GLY A 16 -5.36 -2.86 -6.34
N VAL A 17 -6.50 -3.56 -6.37
CA VAL A 17 -6.53 -5.03 -6.22
C VAL A 17 -5.75 -5.71 -7.35
N ALA A 18 -5.95 -5.29 -8.60
CA ALA A 18 -5.20 -5.82 -9.75
C ALA A 18 -3.69 -5.58 -9.61
N VAL A 19 -3.29 -4.41 -9.11
CA VAL A 19 -1.89 -4.10 -8.78
C VAL A 19 -1.33 -5.07 -7.75
N LEU A 20 -2.05 -5.35 -6.65
CA LEU A 20 -1.62 -6.30 -5.62
C LEU A 20 -1.43 -7.71 -6.20
N CYS A 21 -2.38 -8.20 -6.99
CA CYS A 21 -2.29 -9.51 -7.63
C CYS A 21 -1.08 -9.62 -8.55
N GLU A 22 -0.83 -8.62 -9.39
CA GLU A 22 0.31 -8.61 -10.31
C GLU A 22 1.65 -8.57 -9.57
N VAL A 23 1.76 -7.74 -8.53
CA VAL A 23 2.96 -7.68 -7.69
C VAL A 23 3.22 -9.02 -7.01
N ALA A 24 2.19 -9.67 -6.47
CA ALA A 24 2.30 -11.00 -5.86
C ALA A 24 2.78 -12.04 -6.88
N ARG A 25 2.18 -12.07 -8.08
CA ARG A 25 2.58 -12.95 -9.19
C ARG A 25 4.06 -12.77 -9.53
N VAL A 26 4.50 -11.53 -9.73
CA VAL A 26 5.89 -11.22 -10.09
C VAL A 26 6.86 -11.63 -8.98
N LEU A 27 6.54 -11.36 -7.70
CA LEU A 27 7.40 -11.77 -6.59
C LEU A 27 7.60 -13.28 -6.55
N VAL A 28 6.53 -14.06 -6.73
CA VAL A 28 6.58 -15.52 -6.79
C VAL A 28 7.43 -16.00 -7.98
N GLU A 29 7.22 -15.45 -9.17
CA GLU A 29 7.95 -15.85 -10.38
C GLU A 29 9.44 -15.52 -10.33
N THR A 30 9.84 -14.47 -9.61
CA THR A 30 11.27 -14.15 -9.49
C THR A 30 12.06 -15.22 -8.72
N GLY A 31 11.38 -16.06 -7.93
CA GLY A 31 12.01 -17.10 -7.11
C GLY A 31 12.98 -16.58 -6.04
N LYS A 32 12.99 -15.26 -5.80
CA LYS A 32 13.90 -14.64 -4.83
C LYS A 32 13.34 -14.81 -3.42
N THR A 33 14.12 -15.41 -2.54
CA THR A 33 13.84 -15.40 -1.11
C THR A 33 13.99 -13.99 -0.56
N LEU A 34 12.90 -13.45 -0.02
CA LEU A 34 12.91 -12.17 0.68
C LEU A 34 13.36 -12.37 2.13
N ALA A 35 14.12 -11.41 2.68
CA ALA A 35 14.59 -11.50 4.06
C ALA A 35 13.46 -11.26 5.09
N ARG A 36 12.34 -10.71 4.64
CA ARG A 36 11.14 -10.45 5.45
C ARG A 36 9.90 -10.95 4.70
N PRO A 37 8.91 -11.49 5.42
CA PRO A 37 7.65 -11.89 4.80
C PRO A 37 6.91 -10.68 4.25
N VAL A 38 6.16 -10.89 3.17
CA VAL A 38 5.26 -9.91 2.57
C VAL A 38 3.84 -10.45 2.66
N LEU A 39 2.95 -9.68 3.26
CA LEU A 39 1.53 -10.01 3.35
C LEU A 39 0.75 -9.15 2.35
N PHE A 40 -0.16 -9.77 1.61
CA PHE A 40 -1.12 -9.08 0.75
C PHE A 40 -2.49 -9.15 1.43
N ALA A 41 -3.12 -7.99 1.61
CA ALA A 41 -4.45 -7.88 2.20
C ALA A 41 -5.38 -7.13 1.24
N VAL A 42 -6.56 -7.70 1.01
CA VAL A 42 -7.68 -7.05 0.32
C VAL A 42 -8.76 -6.86 1.37
N LEU A 43 -9.20 -5.62 1.54
CA LEU A 43 -10.00 -5.21 2.69
C LEU A 43 -11.42 -4.88 2.23
N ASP A 44 -12.39 -5.21 3.08
CA ASP A 44 -13.81 -5.00 2.79
C ASP A 44 -14.31 -3.68 3.41
N ALA A 45 -15.37 -3.13 2.82
CA ALA A 45 -16.11 -2.01 3.36
C ALA A 45 -15.26 -0.75 3.69
N GLU A 46 -14.30 -0.42 2.81
CA GLU A 46 -13.58 0.86 2.82
C GLU A 46 -14.56 2.03 2.74
N GLU A 47 -15.43 1.99 1.72
CA GLU A 47 -16.42 3.03 1.42
C GLU A 47 -17.51 3.21 2.49
N HIS A 48 -17.56 2.31 3.47
CA HIS A 48 -18.48 2.37 4.61
C HIS A 48 -17.75 2.81 5.90
N GLY A 49 -16.65 3.54 5.76
CA GLY A 49 -15.85 4.07 6.86
C GLY A 49 -14.74 3.14 7.31
N ALA A 50 -14.06 2.50 6.35
CA ALA A 50 -12.86 1.69 6.53
C ALA A 50 -13.07 0.54 7.54
N LEU A 51 -14.21 -0.15 7.45
CA LEU A 51 -14.61 -1.13 8.46
C LEU A 51 -13.65 -2.33 8.49
N GLY A 52 -13.28 -2.85 7.32
CA GLY A 52 -12.37 -3.99 7.18
C GLY A 52 -10.97 -3.68 7.68
N SER A 53 -10.36 -2.58 7.22
CA SER A 53 -9.03 -2.17 7.70
C SER A 53 -9.02 -1.81 9.18
N ARG A 54 -10.08 -1.20 9.72
CA ARG A 54 -10.19 -0.93 11.16
C ARG A 54 -10.21 -2.22 11.97
N HIS A 55 -10.93 -3.23 11.51
CA HIS A 55 -10.93 -4.54 12.17
C HIS A 55 -9.55 -5.19 12.08
N HIS A 56 -8.99 -5.29 10.87
CA HIS A 56 -7.72 -5.96 10.61
C HIS A 56 -6.54 -5.29 11.33
N ALA A 57 -6.44 -3.96 11.32
CA ALA A 57 -5.38 -3.22 12.01
C ALA A 57 -5.42 -3.47 13.54
N ARG A 58 -6.62 -3.49 14.13
CA ARG A 58 -6.79 -3.79 15.57
C ARG A 58 -6.46 -5.24 15.88
N GLN A 59 -6.83 -6.18 15.02
CA GLN A 59 -6.50 -7.59 15.19
C GLN A 59 -4.99 -7.79 15.19
N LEU A 60 -4.29 -7.30 14.16
CA LEU A 60 -2.83 -7.38 14.07
C LEU A 60 -2.15 -6.76 15.31
N ALA A 61 -2.58 -5.57 15.72
CA ALA A 61 -2.04 -4.92 16.91
C ALA A 61 -2.29 -5.75 18.20
N GLY A 62 -3.48 -6.33 18.35
CA GLY A 62 -3.83 -7.20 19.48
C GLY A 62 -3.03 -8.51 19.52
N GLU A 63 -2.63 -9.01 18.35
CA GLU A 63 -1.74 -10.16 18.20
C GLU A 63 -0.24 -9.78 18.32
N GLY A 64 0.08 -8.51 18.54
CA GLY A 64 1.45 -8.01 18.69
C GLY A 64 2.20 -7.79 17.37
N TRP A 65 1.52 -7.87 16.23
CA TRP A 65 2.11 -7.56 14.93
C TRP A 65 2.18 -6.05 14.68
N ARG A 66 3.28 -5.61 14.05
CA ARG A 66 3.48 -4.22 13.64
C ARG A 66 4.18 -4.13 12.28
N PRO A 67 3.50 -4.49 11.18
CA PRO A 67 4.08 -4.43 9.84
C PRO A 67 4.32 -3.00 9.37
N GLU A 68 5.21 -2.84 8.38
CA GLU A 68 5.25 -1.65 7.53
C GLU A 68 4.17 -1.82 6.44
N VAL A 69 3.22 -0.89 6.39
CA VAL A 69 2.02 -0.96 5.56
C VAL A 69 2.15 -0.04 4.37
N LEU A 70 1.95 -0.60 3.17
CA LEU A 70 1.78 0.15 1.93
C LEU A 70 0.35 -0.08 1.45
N ASN A 71 -0.43 0.99 1.35
CA ASN A 71 -1.80 0.96 0.85
C ASN A 71 -1.81 1.58 -0.55
N VAL A 72 -2.27 0.84 -1.55
CA VAL A 72 -2.46 1.36 -2.91
C VAL A 72 -3.94 1.59 -3.15
N ASP A 73 -4.27 2.81 -3.55
CA ASP A 73 -5.65 3.20 -3.81
C ASP A 73 -5.74 4.12 -5.02
N MET A 74 -6.86 4.09 -5.73
CA MET A 74 -7.11 4.85 -6.94
C MET A 74 -5.93 4.76 -7.92
N ALA A 75 -5.64 3.57 -8.45
CA ALA A 75 -4.63 3.35 -9.49
C ALA A 75 -5.21 3.45 -10.92
N GLY A 76 -6.26 4.26 -11.11
CA GLY A 76 -7.04 4.32 -12.35
C GLY A 76 -6.57 5.35 -13.38
N LYS A 77 -5.86 6.41 -12.96
CA LYS A 77 -5.38 7.49 -13.85
C LYS A 77 -4.12 8.15 -13.33
N PHE A 78 -3.10 8.35 -14.17
CA PHE A 78 -1.88 9.02 -13.77
C PHE A 78 -1.91 10.51 -14.09
N ASN A 79 -1.92 11.36 -13.06
CA ASN A 79 -1.98 12.82 -13.21
C ASN A 79 -0.60 13.50 -13.11
N GLY A 80 0.45 12.82 -13.56
CA GLY A 80 1.83 13.34 -13.59
C GLY A 80 2.64 13.11 -12.31
N THR A 81 1.98 12.90 -11.17
CA THR A 81 2.62 12.67 -9.86
C THR A 81 1.82 11.63 -9.07
N VAL A 82 2.51 10.84 -8.25
CA VAL A 82 1.90 9.93 -7.28
C VAL A 82 1.80 10.63 -5.93
N ALA A 83 0.60 10.70 -5.37
CA ALA A 83 0.37 11.20 -4.02
C ALA A 83 0.79 10.14 -2.98
N VAL A 84 1.50 10.58 -1.95
CA VAL A 84 1.90 9.75 -0.82
C VAL A 84 1.45 10.40 0.48
N GLU A 85 0.57 9.72 1.21
CA GLU A 85 0.17 10.09 2.58
C GLU A 85 0.97 9.25 3.58
N LEU A 86 1.79 9.88 4.41
CA LEU A 86 2.64 9.18 5.38
C LEU A 86 2.01 9.19 6.78
N GLY A 87 1.97 8.02 7.41
CA GLY A 87 1.66 7.83 8.82
C GLY A 87 2.90 7.92 9.72
N PRO A 88 2.79 7.46 10.99
CA PRO A 88 3.89 7.50 11.96
C PRO A 88 5.03 6.56 11.58
N ASP A 89 6.26 6.79 12.05
CA ASP A 89 7.39 5.86 11.95
C ASP A 89 7.75 5.34 10.53
N THR A 90 7.45 6.14 9.51
CA THR A 90 7.57 5.76 8.09
C THR A 90 8.96 5.93 7.48
N ARG A 91 10.02 6.20 8.27
CA ARG A 91 11.36 6.48 7.69
C ARG A 91 11.84 5.41 6.70
N PRO A 92 11.75 4.10 7.00
CA PRO A 92 12.05 3.04 6.04
C PRO A 92 11.23 3.10 4.75
N ILE A 93 9.93 3.40 4.88
CA ILE A 93 9.00 3.49 3.75
C ILE A 93 9.37 4.67 2.86
N ILE A 94 9.70 5.83 3.45
CA ILE A 94 10.17 7.02 2.73
C ILE A 94 11.44 6.69 1.94
N ASP A 95 12.44 6.09 2.58
CA ASP A 95 13.71 5.76 1.92
C ASP A 95 13.50 4.74 0.77
N ALA A 96 12.57 3.79 0.92
CA ALA A 96 12.25 2.82 -0.12
C ALA A 96 11.43 3.43 -1.28
N LEU A 97 10.47 4.31 -0.98
CA LEU A 97 9.68 5.04 -1.98
C LEU A 97 10.56 6.01 -2.77
N ASP A 98 11.44 6.78 -2.13
CA ASP A 98 12.36 7.70 -2.83
C ASP A 98 13.27 6.94 -3.81
N ARG A 99 13.87 5.82 -3.37
CA ARG A 99 14.70 4.97 -4.25
C ARG A 99 13.91 4.43 -5.43
N ALA A 100 12.70 3.90 -5.18
CA ALA A 100 11.84 3.36 -6.23
C ALA A 100 11.40 4.45 -7.22
N GLY A 101 10.96 5.61 -6.72
CA GLY A 101 10.55 6.76 -7.51
C GLY A 101 11.67 7.29 -8.41
N ARG A 102 12.88 7.46 -7.86
CA ARG A 102 14.07 7.87 -8.64
C ARG A 102 14.44 6.84 -9.71
N LEU A 103 14.48 5.56 -9.35
CA LEU A 103 14.84 4.48 -10.29
C LEU A 103 13.86 4.41 -11.47
N LEU A 104 12.57 4.55 -11.18
CA LEU A 104 11.50 4.43 -12.16
C LEU A 104 11.16 5.74 -12.87
N ARG A 105 11.76 6.86 -12.43
CA ARG A 105 11.42 8.22 -12.86
C ARG A 105 9.92 8.53 -12.67
N ILE A 106 9.38 8.14 -11.52
CA ILE A 106 8.00 8.41 -11.10
C ILE A 106 8.06 9.54 -10.05
N PRO A 107 7.52 10.73 -10.35
CA PRO A 107 7.44 11.80 -9.37
C PRO A 107 6.51 11.41 -8.22
N LEU A 108 6.99 11.60 -6.99
CA LEU A 108 6.22 11.41 -5.76
C LEU A 108 6.05 12.77 -5.07
N ALA A 109 4.86 13.05 -4.56
CA ALA A 109 4.61 14.23 -3.74
C ALA A 109 3.81 13.85 -2.50
N ALA A 110 4.02 14.59 -1.41
CA ALA A 110 3.12 14.51 -0.27
C ALA A 110 1.71 14.93 -0.71
N GLY A 111 0.72 14.10 -0.39
CA GLY A 111 -0.67 14.34 -0.78
C GLY A 111 -1.60 13.47 0.06
N GLN A 112 -2.86 13.87 0.15
CA GLN A 112 -3.86 13.10 0.89
C GLN A 112 -4.25 11.84 0.10
N VAL A 113 -4.28 10.72 0.80
CA VAL A 113 -4.80 9.42 0.36
C VAL A 113 -5.68 8.93 1.50
N ALA A 114 -6.96 9.30 1.43
CA ALA A 114 -7.94 9.10 2.48
C ALA A 114 -8.53 7.69 2.45
N SER A 115 -7.67 6.70 2.71
CA SER A 115 -7.98 5.27 2.51
C SER A 115 -7.58 4.44 3.74
N ASP A 116 -7.60 3.12 3.61
CA ASP A 116 -7.32 2.12 4.64
C ASP A 116 -6.00 2.36 5.40
N ASN A 117 -4.98 2.99 4.79
CA ASN A 117 -3.72 3.36 5.46
C ASN A 117 -3.95 4.10 6.78
N ARG A 118 -5.00 4.93 6.87
CA ARG A 118 -5.28 5.72 8.07
C ARG A 118 -5.66 4.85 9.27
N GLN A 119 -6.30 3.69 9.06
CA GLN A 119 -6.66 2.79 10.15
C GLN A 119 -5.42 2.11 10.75
N TYR A 120 -4.46 1.71 9.90
CA TYR A 120 -3.17 1.17 10.35
C TYR A 120 -2.32 2.23 11.06
N ALA A 121 -2.25 3.44 10.49
CA ALA A 121 -1.59 4.58 11.13
C ALA A 121 -2.20 4.92 12.49
N GLY A 122 -3.53 4.85 12.62
CA GLY A 122 -4.28 5.14 13.84
C GLY A 122 -3.99 4.18 15.01
N VAL A 123 -3.54 2.96 14.73
CA VAL A 123 -3.04 2.01 15.75
C VAL A 123 -1.51 2.05 15.91
N GLY A 124 -0.87 3.06 15.33
CA GLY A 124 0.56 3.32 15.47
C GLY A 124 1.45 2.46 14.57
N MET A 125 0.94 1.86 13.49
CA MET A 125 1.79 1.14 12.52
C MET A 125 2.42 2.11 11.51
N PRO A 126 3.65 1.86 11.05
CA PRO A 126 4.20 2.57 9.90
C PRO A 126 3.36 2.32 8.66
N ALA A 127 2.69 3.34 8.15
CA ALA A 127 1.76 3.20 7.03
C ALA A 127 1.96 4.31 6.00
N ALA A 128 1.86 3.98 4.71
CA ALA A 128 1.80 4.95 3.64
C ALA A 128 0.61 4.65 2.71
N GLY A 129 -0.21 5.66 2.44
CA GLY A 129 -1.18 5.64 1.34
C GLY A 129 -0.51 6.10 0.05
N ILE A 130 -0.74 5.40 -1.05
CA ILE A 130 -0.16 5.64 -2.38
C ILE A 130 -1.31 5.78 -3.37
N GLY A 131 -1.54 7.00 -3.85
CA GLY A 131 -2.65 7.34 -4.75
C GLY A 131 -2.16 7.90 -6.09
N LEU A 132 -2.72 7.42 -7.20
CA LEU A 132 -2.39 7.93 -8.54
C LEU A 132 -3.52 8.81 -9.10
N GLY A 133 -4.76 8.45 -8.76
CA GLY A 133 -6.01 9.11 -9.16
C GLY A 133 -6.98 8.14 -9.81
N ALA A 134 -8.27 8.49 -9.77
CA ALA A 134 -9.31 7.81 -10.54
C ALA A 134 -9.62 8.60 -11.82
N ALA A 135 -10.02 7.90 -12.90
CA ALA A 135 -10.52 8.57 -14.09
C ALA A 135 -11.87 9.26 -13.81
N HIS A 136 -12.73 8.59 -13.03
CA HIS A 136 -14.02 9.09 -12.57
C HIS A 136 -14.25 8.61 -11.13
N TYR A 137 -14.14 9.51 -10.15
CA TYR A 137 -14.28 9.16 -8.74
C TYR A 137 -15.75 9.09 -8.31
N HIS A 138 -16.14 8.05 -7.55
CA HIS A 138 -17.49 7.85 -7.00
C HIS A 138 -18.61 8.06 -8.04
N SER A 139 -18.41 7.49 -9.23
CA SER A 139 -19.22 7.75 -10.40
C SER A 139 -19.52 6.46 -11.17
N PRO A 140 -20.71 6.32 -11.78
CA PRO A 140 -20.99 5.22 -12.70
C PRO A 140 -20.04 5.14 -13.91
N LEU A 141 -19.26 6.21 -14.17
CA LEU A 141 -18.26 6.25 -15.22
C LEU A 141 -16.93 5.62 -14.81
N ASP A 142 -16.77 5.16 -13.55
CA ASP A 142 -15.57 4.44 -13.10
C ASP A 142 -15.53 3.02 -13.66
N SER A 143 -15.24 2.93 -14.94
CA SER A 143 -15.39 1.75 -15.78
C SER A 143 -14.06 1.34 -16.41
N LEU A 144 -13.95 0.07 -16.76
CA LEU A 144 -12.68 -0.51 -17.23
C LEU A 144 -12.10 0.19 -18.47
N ASP A 145 -12.95 0.65 -19.40
CA ASP A 145 -12.52 1.36 -20.61
C ASP A 145 -11.91 2.75 -20.33
N ARG A 146 -12.06 3.25 -19.09
CA ARG A 146 -11.54 4.54 -18.65
C ARG A 146 -10.25 4.43 -17.84
N ILE A 147 -9.80 3.21 -17.56
CA ILE A 147 -8.52 2.98 -16.89
C ILE A 147 -7.38 3.40 -17.80
N ASP A 148 -6.50 4.22 -17.26
CA ASP A 148 -5.20 4.51 -17.83
C ASP A 148 -4.25 3.34 -17.54
N PRO A 149 -3.83 2.56 -18.56
CA PRO A 149 -2.91 1.45 -18.35
C PRO A 149 -1.55 1.89 -17.80
N GLU A 150 -1.15 3.14 -18.06
CA GLU A 150 0.09 3.68 -17.52
C GLU A 150 0.01 3.88 -16.00
N ALA A 151 -1.16 4.26 -15.46
CA ALA A 151 -1.37 4.40 -14.02
C ALA A 151 -1.17 3.05 -13.31
N VAL A 152 -1.88 2.01 -13.73
CA VAL A 152 -1.78 0.66 -13.15
C VAL A 152 -0.35 0.13 -13.26
N ARG A 153 0.30 0.30 -14.42
CA ARG A 153 1.69 -0.12 -14.62
C ARG A 153 2.67 0.63 -13.70
N LYS A 154 2.51 1.94 -13.52
CA LYS A 154 3.36 2.73 -12.60
C LYS A 154 3.14 2.31 -11.16
N ALA A 155 1.88 2.13 -10.74
CA ALA A 155 1.53 1.68 -9.40
C ALA A 155 2.18 0.33 -9.08
N GLY A 156 2.01 -0.68 -9.95
CA GLY A 156 2.61 -2.00 -9.78
C GLY A 156 4.13 -1.97 -9.73
N ARG A 157 4.79 -1.23 -10.63
CA ARG A 157 6.25 -1.13 -10.63
C ARG A 157 6.78 -0.41 -9.40
N LEU A 158 6.15 0.69 -9.01
CA LEU A 158 6.53 1.44 -7.81
C LEU A 158 6.41 0.54 -6.58
N LEU A 159 5.25 -0.09 -6.40
CA LEU A 159 4.97 -0.96 -5.26
C LEU A 159 5.94 -2.16 -5.21
N LEU A 160 6.18 -2.83 -6.34
CA LEU A 160 7.11 -3.96 -6.43
C LEU A 160 8.54 -3.57 -6.00
N VAL A 161 9.06 -2.45 -6.52
CA VAL A 161 10.42 -2.00 -6.20
C VAL A 161 10.52 -1.53 -4.75
N THR A 162 9.50 -0.83 -4.24
CA THR A 162 9.43 -0.43 -2.84
C THR A 162 9.42 -1.65 -1.90
N ILE A 163 8.59 -2.66 -2.19
CA ILE A 163 8.56 -3.92 -1.43
C ILE A 163 9.93 -4.60 -1.48
N ALA A 164 10.56 -4.70 -2.65
CA ALA A 164 11.88 -5.31 -2.77
C ALA A 164 12.92 -4.61 -1.88
N HIS A 165 12.90 -3.27 -1.80
CA HIS A 165 13.79 -2.53 -0.90
C HIS A 165 13.47 -2.76 0.58
N LEU A 166 12.19 -2.77 0.97
CA LEU A 166 11.78 -2.99 2.35
C LEU A 166 12.06 -4.42 2.83
N ALA A 167 11.82 -5.40 1.96
CA ALA A 167 11.95 -6.82 2.27
C ALA A 167 13.40 -7.33 2.16
N ALA A 168 14.31 -6.58 1.52
CA ALA A 168 15.74 -6.87 1.52
C ALA A 168 16.45 -6.46 2.83
N ARG A 169 15.81 -5.67 3.68
CA ARG A 169 16.35 -5.30 5.00
C ARG A 169 16.30 -6.51 5.91
N THR A 170 17.44 -6.91 6.46
CA THR A 170 17.47 -7.81 7.61
C THR A 170 16.86 -7.11 8.81
N SER A 171 15.96 -7.77 9.54
CA SER A 171 15.48 -7.29 10.83
C SER A 171 16.69 -6.96 11.70
N ARG A 172 16.75 -5.73 12.24
CA ARG A 172 17.75 -5.37 13.25
C ARG A 172 17.53 -6.34 14.40
N ALA A 173 18.50 -7.21 14.68
CA ALA A 173 18.52 -7.95 15.93
C ALA A 173 18.30 -6.94 17.06
N GLY A 174 17.43 -7.28 18.01
CA GLY A 174 17.16 -6.44 19.17
C GLY A 174 18.47 -6.00 19.81
N ASN A 175 18.49 -4.80 20.37
CA ASN A 175 19.57 -4.38 21.24
C ASN A 175 19.80 -5.46 22.30
N ASP A 176 20.90 -6.20 22.17
CA ASP A 176 21.58 -6.82 23.28
C ASP A 176 22.04 -5.68 24.19
N ASN A 177 21.14 -5.22 25.07
CA ASN A 177 21.59 -4.63 26.32
C ASN A 177 22.10 -5.81 27.15
N GLU A 178 23.37 -6.15 26.87
CA GLU A 178 24.23 -6.89 27.75
C GLU A 178 24.02 -6.39 29.18
N ASN A 179 23.36 -7.22 29.96
CA ASN A 179 23.83 -7.70 31.25
C ASN A 179 25.11 -6.99 31.75
N ILE A 180 25.00 -5.75 32.24
CA ILE A 180 25.95 -5.21 33.20
C ILE A 180 25.50 -5.72 34.57
N GLY A 181 25.75 -7.01 34.79
CA GLY A 181 25.96 -7.52 36.13
C GLY A 181 27.41 -7.22 36.51
N LYS A 182 27.61 -6.30 37.45
CA LYS A 182 28.68 -6.40 38.45
C LYS A 182 28.16 -5.79 39.75
N GLU A 183 28.09 -6.70 40.73
CA GLU A 183 28.29 -6.55 42.18
C GLU A 183 28.56 -5.14 42.73
#